data_AF-A0A6N7VJH6-F1
#
_entry.id   AF-A0A6N7VJH6-F1
#
_cell.length_a   1.000
_cell.length_b   1.000
_cell.length_c   1.000
_cell.angle_alpha   90.00
_cell.angle_beta   90.00
_cell.angle_gamma   90.00
#
_symmetry.space_group_name_H-M   'P 1'
#
loop_
_entity.id
_entity.type
_entity.pdbx_description
1 polymer ?
#
loop_
_entity_poly.entity_id
_entity_poly.type
_entity_poly.pdbx_seq_one_letter_code
_entity_poly.pdbx_strand_id
1 'polypeptide(L)' 'MKSMLEELKDVKIKKHTVTSIEYDCKTEEKEDEVFDQVHNIVTNHLDDFAKITFDVEADHKVKVEISEN' A
#
# COMPACT_ATOMS: atom_id res chain seq x y z
N MET A 1 6.76 -15.03 18.45
CA MET A 1 5.57 -14.22 18.82
C MET A 1 4.87 -13.90 17.53
N LYS A 2 3.54 -14.07 17.47
CA LYS A 2 2.79 -13.60 16.30
C LYS A 2 2.86 -12.07 16.28
N SER A 3 2.95 -11.49 15.08
CA SER A 3 2.80 -10.04 14.96
C SER A 3 1.36 -9.65 15.30
N MET A 4 1.17 -8.46 15.87
CA MET A 4 -0.16 -7.89 16.13
C MET A 4 -1.07 -7.97 14.90
N LEU A 5 -0.52 -7.75 13.70
CA LEU A 5 -1.26 -7.84 12.43
C LEU A 5 -1.78 -9.25 12.16
N GLU A 6 -1.03 -10.29 12.51
CA GLU A 6 -1.47 -11.68 12.34
C GLU A 6 -2.60 -12.03 13.30
N GLU A 7 -2.58 -11.47 14.52
CA GLU A 7 -3.65 -11.65 15.51
C GLU A 7 -4.94 -10.96 15.07
N LEU A 8 -4.84 -9.76 14.48
CA LEU A 8 -5.99 -9.04 13.92
C LEU A 8 -6.63 -9.76 12.73
N LYS A 9 -5.86 -10.57 11.98
CA LYS A 9 -6.39 -11.36 10.85
C LYS A 9 -7.32 -12.50 11.30
N ASP A 10 -7.23 -12.98 12.54
CA ASP A 10 -7.97 -14.13 13.07
C ASP A 10 -9.38 -13.77 13.60
N VAL A 11 -9.71 -12.47 13.68
CA VAL A 11 -11.02 -12.01 14.15
C VAL A 11 -12.12 -12.40 13.14
N LYS A 12 -13.12 -13.17 13.59
CA LYS A 12 -14.14 -13.82 12.72
C LYS A 12 -15.26 -12.91 12.19
N ILE A 13 -15.08 -11.60 12.23
CA ILE A 13 -16.04 -10.63 11.66
C ILE A 13 -15.51 -10.09 10.34
N LYS A 14 -16.40 -9.59 9.46
CA LYS A 14 -15.98 -8.90 8.25
C LYS A 14 -15.05 -7.74 8.62
N LYS A 15 -13.80 -7.83 8.16
CA LYS A 15 -12.78 -6.80 8.34
C LYS A 15 -12.66 -6.01 7.05
N HIS A 16 -12.36 -4.72 7.18
CA HIS A 16 -11.91 -3.89 6.09
C HIS A 16 -10.50 -3.46 6.47
N THR A 17 -9.51 -3.88 5.69
CA THR A 17 -8.12 -3.50 5.90
C THR A 17 -7.77 -2.38 4.95
N VAL A 18 -7.21 -1.31 5.50
CA VAL A 18 -6.57 -0.25 4.72
C VAL A 18 -5.10 -0.20 5.14
N THR A 19 -4.22 -0.42 4.17
CA THR A 19 -2.78 -0.30 4.34
C THR A 19 -2.33 1.00 3.69
N SER A 20 -1.70 1.88 4.46
CA SER A 20 -1.16 3.14 3.97
C SER A 20 0.36 3.12 4.13
N ILE A 21 1.08 3.38 3.04
CA ILE A 21 2.55 3.35 2.97
C ILE A 21 3.03 4.69 2.44
N GLU A 22 3.97 5.32 3.14
CA GLU A 22 4.62 6.56 2.71
C GLU A 22 6.08 6.25 2.32
N TYR A 23 6.46 6.64 1.12
CA TYR A 23 7.80 6.52 0.59
C TYR A 23 8.45 7.90 0.49
N ASP A 24 9.55 8.08 1.20
CA ASP A 24 10.39 9.28 1.14
C ASP A 24 11.36 9.15 -0.04
N CYS A 25 10.95 9.61 -1.23
CA CYS A 25 11.67 9.41 -2.48
C CYS A 25 12.83 10.41 -2.67
N LYS A 26 12.75 11.59 -2.06
CA LYS A 26 13.77 12.68 -2.08
C LYS A 26 14.06 13.30 -3.45
N THR A 27 13.71 12.63 -4.54
CA THR A 27 13.87 13.06 -5.93
C THR A 27 12.74 12.50 -6.79
N GLU A 28 12.36 13.25 -7.82
CA GLU A 28 11.33 12.85 -8.80
C GLU A 28 11.62 11.51 -9.49
N GLU A 29 12.88 11.23 -9.87
CA GLU A 29 13.26 9.94 -10.49
C GLU A 29 12.92 8.74 -9.60
N LYS A 30 13.04 8.91 -8.27
CA LYS A 30 12.70 7.87 -7.29
C LYS A 30 11.20 7.71 -7.09
N GLU A 31 10.41 8.76 -7.31
CA GLU A 31 8.95 8.65 -7.29
C GLU A 31 8.47 7.72 -8.40
N ASP A 32 8.98 7.91 -9.62
CA ASP A 32 8.62 7.11 -10.79
C ASP A 32 9.03 5.64 -10.60
N GLU A 33 10.25 5.39 -10.09
CA GLU A 33 10.71 4.04 -9.76
C GLU A 33 9.87 3.37 -8.66
N VAL A 34 9.44 4.12 -7.63
CA VAL A 34 8.58 3.60 -6.56
C VAL A 34 7.19 3.31 -7.11
N PHE A 35 6.65 4.20 -7.93
CA PHE A 35 5.36 4.02 -8.56
C PHE A 35 5.34 2.75 -9.42
N ASP A 36 6.32 2.56 -10.30
CA ASP A 36 6.38 1.41 -11.21
C ASP A 36 6.53 0.09 -10.42
N GLN A 37 7.40 0.07 -9.39
CA GLN A 37 7.57 -1.09 -8.52
C GLN A 37 6.29 -1.44 -7.76
N VAL A 38 5.67 -0.46 -7.11
CA VAL A 38 4.45 -0.69 -6.34
C VAL A 38 3.35 -1.14 -7.29
N HIS A 39 3.15 -0.44 -8.41
CA HIS A 39 2.17 -0.78 -9.43
C HIS A 39 2.37 -2.22 -9.93
N ASN A 40 3.59 -2.65 -10.22
CA ASN A 40 3.87 -4.03 -10.62
C ASN A 40 3.49 -5.04 -9.53
N ILE A 41 3.79 -4.76 -8.26
CA ILE A 41 3.41 -5.64 -7.13
C ILE A 41 1.89 -5.74 -7.00
N VAL A 42 1.17 -4.60 -6.96
CA VAL A 42 -0.30 -4.64 -6.84
C VAL A 42 -0.96 -5.26 -8.07
N THR A 43 -0.40 -5.08 -9.27
CA THR A 43 -0.91 -5.70 -10.51
C THR A 43 -0.90 -7.23 -10.43
N ASN A 44 0.08 -7.81 -9.72
CA ASN A 44 0.15 -9.27 -9.51
C ASN A 44 -0.85 -9.79 -8.47
N HIS A 45 -1.49 -8.91 -7.70
CA HIS A 45 -2.38 -9.24 -6.58
C HIS A 45 -3.73 -8.50 -6.66
N LEU A 46 -4.16 -8.07 -7.86
CA LEU A 46 -5.35 -7.24 -8.05
C LEU A 46 -6.63 -7.84 -7.48
N ASP A 47 -6.79 -9.17 -7.51
CA ASP A 47 -7.97 -9.85 -6.96
C ASP A 47 -8.14 -9.68 -5.44
N ASP A 48 -7.06 -9.41 -4.71
CA ASP A 48 -7.07 -9.20 -3.25
C ASP A 48 -7.46 -7.76 -2.87
N PHE A 49 -7.34 -6.80 -3.80
CA PHE A 49 -7.47 -5.37 -3.52
C PHE A 49 -8.76 -4.77 -4.09
N ALA A 50 -9.50 -4.07 -3.25
CA ALA A 50 -10.70 -3.31 -3.59
C ALA A 50 -10.39 -1.97 -4.27
N LYS A 51 -9.34 -1.29 -3.78
CA LYS A 51 -8.96 0.06 -4.23
C LYS A 51 -7.49 0.32 -3.93
N ILE A 52 -6.80 0.96 -4.87
CA ILE A 52 -5.43 1.44 -4.68
C ILE A 52 -5.38 2.91 -5.09
N THR A 53 -4.74 3.76 -4.29
CA THR A 53 -4.50 5.17 -4.62
C THR A 53 -3.04 5.53 -4.45
N PHE A 54 -2.54 6.38 -5.34
CA PHE A 54 -1.19 6.91 -5.33
C PHE A 54 -1.29 8.44 -5.26
N ASP A 55 -0.72 9.02 -4.21
CA ASP A 55 -0.65 10.46 -3.99
C ASP A 55 0.82 10.87 -3.93
N VAL A 56 1.21 11.85 -4.73
CA VAL A 56 2.54 12.45 -4.66
C VAL A 56 2.42 13.76 -3.89
N GLU A 57 2.99 13.80 -2.70
CA GLU A 57 3.00 14.97 -1.84
C GLU A 57 4.19 15.90 -2.16
N ALA A 58 4.09 17.15 -1.71
CA ALA A 58 5.24 18.05 -1.73
C ALA A 58 6.40 17.44 -0.92
N ASP A 59 7.65 17.67 -1.37
CA ASP A 59 8.90 17.11 -0.80
C ASP A 59 9.30 15.72 -1.32
N HIS A 60 8.81 15.32 -2.49
CA HIS A 60 9.13 14.03 -3.10
C HIS A 60 8.75 12.83 -2.25
N LYS A 61 7.49 12.84 -1.78
CA LYS A 61 6.91 11.76 -0.99
C LYS A 61 5.78 11.11 -1.75
N VAL A 62 5.82 9.78 -1.86
CA VAL A 62 4.75 9.01 -2.49
C VAL A 62 3.98 8.27 -1.42
N LYS A 63 2.69 8.56 -1.31
CA LYS A 63 1.77 7.87 -0.43
C LYS A 63 0.93 6.89 -1.22
N VAL A 64 0.94 5.64 -0.80
CA VAL A 64 0.16 4.56 -1.40
C VAL A 64 -0.85 4.07 -0.37
N GLU A 65 -2.12 4.09 -0.72
CA GLU A 65 -3.18 3.50 0.11
C GLU A 65 -3.83 2.34 -0.63
N ILE A 66 -3.89 1.19 0.04
CA ILE A 66 -4.39 -0.07 -0.50
C ILE A 66 -5.52 -0.54 0.42
N SER A 67 -6.70 -0.71 -0.14
CA SER A 67 -7.85 -1.30 0.53
C SER A 67 -8.01 -2.74 0.07
N GLU A 68 -8.05 -3.69 1.01
CA GLU A 68 -8.34 -5.11 0.74
C GLU A 68 -9.87 -5.34 0.60
N ASN A 69 -10.26 -6.35 -0.18
CA ASN A 69 -11.67 -6.76 -0.38
C ASN A 69 -12.29 -7.48 0.84
#